data_AF-A0A813GII7-F1
#
_entry.id   AF-A0A813GII7-F1
#
_cell.length_a   1.000
_cell.length_b   1.000
_cell.length_c   1.000
_cell.angle_alpha   90.00
_cell.angle_beta   90.00
_cell.angle_gamma   90.00
#
_symmetry.space_group_name_H-M   'P 1'
#
loop_
_entity.id
_entity.type
_entity.pdbx_description
1 polymer ?
#
loop_
_entity_poly.entity_id
_entity_poly.type
_entity_poly.pdbx_seq_one_letter_code
_entity_poly.pdbx_strand_id
1 'polypeptide(L)' 'MGNITVDAEGNSKGSLVNTLIKLEGEYTVVGRSVMVHADPDDCGKGDHSEPGVNGKTSHTTGNAGARIACGEIKLA' A
#
# COMPACT_ATOMS: atom_id res chain seq x y z
N MET A 1 0.08 4.79 0.23
CA MET A 1 1.44 5.07 0.76
C MET A 1 2.52 4.89 -0.30
N GLY A 2 2.16 4.73 -1.59
CA GLY A 2 3.14 4.59 -2.67
C GLY A 2 4.01 3.35 -2.51
N ASN A 3 5.18 3.39 -3.16
CA ASN A 3 6.14 2.29 -3.18
C ASN A 3 7.21 2.44 -2.10
N ILE A 4 7.75 1.30 -1.67
CA ILE A 4 8.98 1.20 -0.90
C ILE A 4 10.08 0.62 -1.80
N THR A 5 11.32 1.02 -1.56
CA THR A 5 12.48 0.46 -2.26
C THR A 5 13.10 -0.66 -1.44
N VAL A 6 13.52 -1.72 -2.11
CA VAL A 6 14.13 -2.90 -1.50
C VAL A 6 15.58 -2.98 -1.95
N ASP A 7 16.50 -3.28 -1.03
CA ASP A 7 17.92 -3.49 -1.36
C ASP A 7 18.17 -4.89 -1.97
N ALA A 8 19.43 -5.17 -2.30
CA ALA A 8 19.81 -6.44 -2.91
C ALA A 8 19.60 -7.67 -2.00
N GLU A 9 19.41 -7.46 -0.70
CA GLU A 9 19.21 -8.50 0.31
C GLU A 9 17.72 -8.70 0.64
N GLY A 10 16.83 -7.90 0.04
CA GLY A 10 15.39 -7.99 0.30
C GLY A 10 14.90 -7.11 1.44
N ASN A 11 15.74 -6.21 1.98
CA ASN A 11 15.34 -5.33 3.08
C ASN A 11 14.83 -3.98 2.57
N SER A 12 13.88 -3.39 3.32
CA SER A 12 13.46 -2.01 3.12
C SER A 12 13.46 -1.27 4.46
N LYS A 13 14.13 -0.12 4.51
CA LYS A 13 14.20 0.74 5.69
C LYS A 13 14.03 2.19 5.29
N GLY A 14 13.15 2.89 5.99
CA GLY A 14 12.90 4.30 5.74
C GLY A 14 11.83 4.89 6.65
N SER A 15 11.50 6.15 6.40
CA SER A 15 10.43 6.87 7.07
C SER A 15 9.63 7.67 6.06
N LEU A 16 8.30 7.66 6.20
CA LEU A 16 7.37 8.46 5.42
C LEU A 16 6.53 9.31 6.37
N VAL A 17 6.36 10.59 6.04
CA VAL A 17 5.40 11.46 6.72
C VAL A 17 4.17 11.60 5.83
N ASN A 18 2.97 11.40 6.40
CA ASN A 18 1.72 11.53 5.69
C ASN A 18 0.73 12.36 6.51
N THR A 19 0.10 13.36 5.89
CA THR A 19 -0.83 14.26 6.56
C THR A 19 -2.25 13.72 6.65
N LEU A 20 -2.60 12.73 5.83
CA LEU A 20 -3.94 12.13 5.78
C LEU A 20 -4.09 10.90 6.69
N ILE A 21 -3.00 10.20 6.99
CA ILE A 21 -3.01 9.07 7.92
C ILE A 21 -3.11 9.62 9.35
N LYS A 22 -4.18 9.26 10.07
CA LYS A 22 -4.45 9.71 11.45
C LYS A 22 -4.41 8.52 12.40
N LEU A 23 -3.94 8.74 13.63
CA LEU A 23 -3.96 7.73 14.72
C LEU A 23 -5.13 7.93 15.69
N GLU A 24 -5.91 8.99 15.53
CA GLU A 24 -7.04 9.36 16.38
C GLU A 24 -8.18 9.98 15.55
N GLY A 25 -9.34 10.13 16.18
CA GLY A 25 -10.55 10.67 15.54
C GLY A 25 -11.23 9.69 14.58
N GLU A 26 -12.21 10.20 13.83
CA GLU A 26 -13.08 9.42 12.92
C GLU A 26 -12.29 8.66 11.84
N TYR A 27 -11.19 9.24 11.35
CA TYR A 27 -10.36 8.66 10.29
C TYR A 27 -9.15 7.88 10.81
N THR A 28 -9.17 7.48 12.08
CA THR A 28 -8.07 6.70 12.66
C THR A 28 -7.81 5.42 11.87
N VAL A 29 -6.52 5.09 11.69
CA VAL A 29 -6.08 3.81 11.13
C VAL A 29 -5.80 2.74 12.19
N VAL A 30 -5.95 3.06 13.48
CA VAL A 30 -5.84 2.07 14.56
C VAL A 30 -6.88 0.97 14.36
N GLY A 31 -6.48 -0.30 14.50
CA GLY A 31 -7.30 -1.47 14.22
C GLY A 31 -7.45 -1.81 12.72
N ARG A 32 -6.89 -0.99 11.81
CA ARG A 32 -6.77 -1.32 10.39
C ARG A 32 -5.46 -2.04 10.11
N SER A 33 -5.27 -2.48 8.87
CA SER A 33 -4.06 -3.19 8.45
C SER A 33 -3.18 -2.35 7.54
N VAL A 34 -1.86 -2.52 7.69
CA VAL A 34 -0.86 -2.18 6.67
C VAL A 34 -0.59 -3.41 5.82
N MET A 35 -0.37 -3.22 4.52
CA MET A 35 -0.11 -4.29 3.56
C MET A 35 1.18 -3.97 2.80
N VAL A 36 1.98 -4.99 2.52
CA VAL A 36 3.06 -4.95 1.52
C VAL A 36 2.65 -5.82 0.35
N HIS A 37 2.91 -5.31 -0.86
CA HIS A 37 2.48 -5.89 -2.11
C HIS A 37 3.66 -6.50 -2.88
N ALA A 38 3.37 -7.47 -3.76
CA ALA A 38 4.36 -8.18 -4.57
C ALA A 38 4.92 -7.31 -5.70
N ASP A 39 4.06 -6.50 -6.31
CA ASP A 39 4.38 -5.70 -7.49
C ASP A 39 4.38 -4.20 -7.16
N PRO A 40 5.09 -3.35 -7.94
CA PRO A 40 5.05 -1.91 -7.76
C PRO A 40 3.66 -1.32 -7.99
N ASP A 41 3.26 -0.39 -7.12
CA ASP A 41 2.08 0.47 -7.28
C ASP A 41 2.34 1.48 -8.42
N ASP A 42 1.53 1.41 -9.49
CA ASP A 42 1.58 2.33 -10.63
C ASP A 42 1.06 3.74 -10.33
N CYS A 43 0.62 3.98 -9.10
CA CYS A 43 0.13 5.23 -8.55
C CYS A 43 -1.09 5.78 -9.31
N GLY A 44 -1.95 4.90 -9.82
CA GLY A 44 -3.17 5.28 -10.52
C GLY A 44 -2.93 5.77 -11.96
N LYS A 45 -1.76 5.48 -12.54
CA LYS A 45 -1.33 5.96 -13.87
C LYS A 45 -1.30 4.85 -14.92
N GLY A 46 -1.66 3.63 -14.56
CA GLY A 46 -1.72 2.46 -15.43
C GLY A 46 -3.12 2.20 -15.99
N ASP A 47 -3.30 1.01 -16.53
CA ASP A 47 -4.57 0.57 -17.12
C ASP A 47 -5.65 0.36 -16.03
N HIS A 48 -6.86 0.87 -16.30
CA HIS A 48 -8.06 0.70 -15.50
C HIS A 48 -9.29 0.31 -16.35
N SER A 49 -9.07 -0.27 -17.52
CA SER A 49 -10.12 -0.59 -18.50
C SER A 49 -11.08 -1.67 -18.02
N GLU A 50 -10.64 -2.58 -17.14
CA GLU A 50 -11.43 -3.73 -16.68
C GLU A 50 -11.29 -3.94 -15.16
N PRO A 51 -12.15 -3.28 -14.37
CA PRO A 51 -12.16 -3.43 -12.92
C PRO A 51 -12.29 -4.90 -12.47
N GLY A 52 -11.41 -5.32 -11.56
CA GLY A 52 -11.35 -6.69 -11.05
C GLY A 52 -10.37 -7.61 -11.79
N VAL A 53 -9.76 -7.14 -12.88
CA VAL A 53 -8.72 -7.88 -13.62
C VAL A 53 -7.34 -7.38 -13.22
N ASN A 54 -6.44 -8.27 -12.78
CA ASN A 54 -5.08 -7.89 -12.39
C ASN A 54 -4.35 -7.25 -13.59
N GLY A 55 -3.68 -6.12 -13.35
CA GLY A 55 -3.05 -5.32 -14.39
C GLY A 55 -3.99 -4.32 -15.09
N LYS A 56 -5.30 -4.34 -14.79
CA LYS A 56 -6.31 -3.40 -15.33
C LYS A 56 -7.12 -2.72 -14.23
N THR A 57 -6.50 -2.54 -13.06
CA THR A 57 -7.11 -2.03 -11.82
C THR A 57 -6.35 -0.85 -11.22
N SER A 58 -5.69 -0.03 -12.06
CA SER A 58 -4.79 1.04 -11.60
C SER A 58 -5.43 2.02 -10.59
N HIS A 59 -6.62 2.57 -10.88
CA HIS A 59 -7.28 3.53 -9.98
C HIS A 59 -7.77 2.95 -8.64
N THR A 60 -7.82 1.63 -8.48
CA THR A 60 -8.30 0.99 -7.24
C THR A 60 -7.18 0.35 -6.43
N THR A 61 -6.26 -0.37 -7.09
CA THR A 61 -5.22 -1.17 -6.41
C THR A 61 -3.80 -0.74 -6.80
N GLY A 62 -3.65 0.22 -7.70
CA GLY A 62 -2.35 0.57 -8.28
C GLY A 62 -1.72 -0.56 -9.09
N ASN A 63 -2.49 -1.61 -9.43
CA ASN A 63 -1.96 -2.85 -10.01
C ASN A 63 -0.81 -3.49 -9.22
N ALA A 64 -0.76 -3.28 -7.89
CA ALA A 64 0.32 -3.76 -7.03
C ALA A 64 0.31 -5.29 -6.78
N GLY A 65 -0.63 -6.02 -7.39
CA GLY A 65 -0.68 -7.48 -7.31
C GLY A 65 -0.94 -8.03 -5.90
N ALA A 66 -0.34 -9.19 -5.61
CA ALA A 66 -0.62 -9.98 -4.41
C ALA A 66 -0.17 -9.30 -3.11
N ARG A 67 -0.85 -9.60 -2.01
CA ARG A 67 -0.51 -9.12 -0.65
C ARG A 67 0.48 -10.10 -0.01
N ILE A 68 1.75 -9.72 0.10
CA ILE A 68 2.83 -10.62 0.56
C ILE A 68 3.04 -10.58 2.07
N ALA A 69 2.65 -9.49 2.73
CA ALA A 69 2.67 -9.37 4.18
C ALA A 69 1.60 -8.38 4.65
N CYS A 70 1.10 -8.58 5.87
CA CYS A 70 0.17 -7.67 6.51
C CYS A 70 0.37 -7.61 8.03
N GLY A 71 -0.10 -6.52 8.64
CA GLY A 71 -0.09 -6.36 10.09
C GLY A 71 -1.14 -5.36 10.56
N GLU A 72 -1.73 -5.62 11.72
CA GLU A 72 -2.68 -4.72 12.37
C GLU A 72 -1.95 -3.56 13.05
N ILE A 73 -2.47 -2.34 12.90
CA ILE A 73 -1.96 -1.14 13.57
C ILE A 73 -2.56 -1.06 14.97
N LYS A 74 -1.71 -1.19 16.00
CA LYS A 74 -2.10 -1.06 17.41
C LYS A 74 -1.39 0.12 18.06
N LEU A 75 -2.02 0.68 19.08
CA LEU A 75 -1.35 1.57 20.01
C LEU A 75 -0.39 0.75 20.87
N ALA A 76 0.78 1.31 21.13
CA ALA A 76 1.81 0.72 21.98
C ALA A 76 1.65 1.17 23.44
#